data_AF-A0A4Z0MYB9-F1
#
_entry.id   AF-A0A4Z0MYB9-F1
#
_cell.length_a   1.000
_cell.length_b   1.000
_cell.length_c   1.000
_cell.angle_alpha   90.00
_cell.angle_beta   90.00
_cell.angle_gamma   90.00
#
_symmetry.space_group_name_H-M   'P 1'
#
loop_
_entity.id
_entity.type
_entity.pdbx_description
1 polymer ?
#
loop_
_entity_poly.entity_id
_entity_poly.type
_entity_poly.pdbx_seq_one_letter_code
_entity_poly.pdbx_strand_id
1 'polypeptide(L)'
;MSFVSLDNKPLRTREQVAREVHAVATRLGLDELATVIALMTISTEVGANDTSGHRQWWCPFNKADPQSERFPHDSESNDGLSSGYFQQQVSRPGSTEKPWGWGGLYGDVNGARRRMTLGESAEMFLKALSPNYVTAEGDPARAGEFAQAVQRSAFGERYRDKWDEAHEVLERALAEPTAGQQKTETPSARPQFIELNLIGERKISTQCEPRCDCEVDLFLLHTSEGAGGEALIQFMEGKGERSYHYIVDNDADGNTVYDLVDTDLAAWSACDANRRSINLAFGHSWAKWSRDEWITNARKAIQIAAWLAVQDCKKYGIPAKVNPPPYERCAGISDHKYCTVALKDGNTHTDVGPNFPWDVFADDVKSFVGDTMAGASAVVTGSPAPARALTADEQHELLLAARKILGMWPSRSVYRDDDHAVDDTIGMLLNIDASTYDILIENQALMGDPVSLAKIRRLADGHGPGARNIDGSPNEWAIDRARIVQARAERLAAVFGWQATDAPAPGPTATTKSREQRTQIPRPAAEAARTTPATKKSK
;
A
#
# COMPACT_ATOMS: atom_id res chain seq x y z
N MET A 1 2.93 37.20 -6.40
CA MET A 1 3.39 36.56 -5.16
C MET A 1 4.88 36.76 -4.90
N SER A 2 5.24 36.86 -3.62
CA SER A 2 6.60 36.72 -3.09
C SER A 2 6.62 35.65 -2.01
N PHE A 3 7.63 34.78 -2.03
CA PHE A 3 7.84 33.79 -0.97
C PHE A 3 8.48 34.46 0.25
N VAL A 4 8.01 34.08 1.44
CA VAL A 4 8.63 34.40 2.73
C VAL A 4 9.69 33.36 3.07
N SER A 5 9.38 32.08 2.82
CA SER A 5 10.30 30.95 2.99
C SER A 5 10.01 29.84 1.99
N LEU A 6 11.03 29.03 1.73
CA LEU A 6 10.96 27.78 0.98
C LEU A 6 11.64 26.70 1.82
N ASP A 7 11.05 25.51 1.87
CA ASP A 7 11.67 24.34 2.48
C ASP A 7 12.83 23.82 1.63
N ASN A 8 13.61 22.88 2.19
CA ASN A 8 14.74 22.27 1.49
C ASN A 8 14.35 21.50 0.22
N LYS A 9 13.09 21.06 0.14
CA LYS A 9 12.53 20.33 -1.00
C LYS A 9 11.03 20.64 -1.12
N PRO A 10 10.48 20.68 -2.35
CA PRO A 10 9.03 20.79 -2.52
C PRO A 10 8.33 19.51 -2.06
N LEU A 11 7.03 19.61 -1.75
CA LEU A 11 6.18 18.46 -1.42
C LEU A 11 6.12 17.44 -2.56
N ARG A 12 6.21 17.91 -3.81
CA ARG A 12 6.07 17.13 -5.04
C ARG A 12 7.05 17.64 -6.08
N THR A 13 7.53 16.76 -6.96
CA THR A 13 8.24 17.18 -8.17
C THR A 13 7.28 17.83 -9.17
N ARG A 14 7.80 18.61 -10.13
CA ARG A 14 6.96 19.24 -11.18
C ARG A 14 6.19 18.19 -11.99
N GLU A 15 6.83 17.06 -12.27
CA GLU A 15 6.24 15.94 -13.00
C GLU A 15 5.13 15.24 -12.17
N GLN A 16 5.28 15.14 -10.84
CA GLN A 16 4.22 14.65 -9.95
C GLN A 16 3.02 15.60 -9.93
N VAL A 17 3.27 16.91 -9.89
CA VAL A 17 2.21 17.91 -9.97
C VAL A 17 1.47 17.82 -11.31
N ALA A 18 2.20 17.72 -12.42
CA ALA A 18 1.61 17.57 -13.76
C ALA A 18 0.76 16.31 -13.89
N ARG A 19 1.22 15.17 -13.38
CA ARG A 19 0.41 13.92 -13.37
C ARG A 19 -0.87 14.07 -12.56
N GLU A 20 -0.81 14.65 -11.37
CA GLU A 20 -2.00 14.82 -10.52
C GLU A 20 -3.02 15.78 -11.16
N VAL A 21 -2.56 16.91 -11.73
CA VAL A 21 -3.41 17.86 -12.46
C VAL A 21 -4.03 17.22 -13.71
N HIS A 22 -3.24 16.46 -14.48
CA HIS A 22 -3.72 15.76 -15.67
C HIS A 22 -4.78 14.69 -15.33
N ALA A 23 -4.58 13.95 -14.24
CA ALA A 23 -5.55 12.97 -13.76
C ALA A 23 -6.89 13.63 -13.37
N VAL A 24 -6.84 14.82 -12.75
CA VAL A 24 -8.05 15.59 -12.44
C VAL A 24 -8.73 16.09 -13.71
N ALA A 25 -7.99 16.64 -14.68
CA ALA A 25 -8.54 17.08 -15.96
C ALA A 25 -9.25 15.92 -16.69
N THR A 26 -8.60 14.77 -16.78
CA THR A 26 -9.16 13.56 -17.40
C THR A 26 -10.43 13.08 -16.68
N ARG A 27 -10.42 13.07 -15.34
CA ARG A 27 -11.61 12.70 -14.53
C ARG A 27 -12.79 13.65 -14.77
N LEU A 28 -12.53 14.91 -15.10
CA LEU A 28 -13.55 15.89 -15.45
C LEU A 28 -13.96 15.87 -16.93
N GLY A 29 -13.38 14.97 -17.74
CA GLY A 29 -13.63 14.88 -19.18
C GLY A 29 -13.01 16.03 -19.99
N LEU A 30 -11.94 16.64 -19.48
CA LEU A 30 -11.17 17.68 -20.16
C LEU A 30 -9.92 17.07 -20.83
N ASP A 31 -9.36 17.77 -21.81
CA ASP A 31 -8.20 17.30 -22.58
C ASP A 31 -6.85 17.78 -22.01
N GLU A 32 -5.76 17.47 -22.71
CA GLU A 32 -4.40 17.89 -22.34
C GLU A 32 -4.22 19.42 -22.36
N LEU A 33 -4.92 20.16 -23.22
CA LEU A 33 -4.83 21.61 -23.25
C LEU A 33 -5.36 22.24 -21.95
N ALA A 34 -6.43 21.69 -21.37
CA ALA A 34 -6.89 22.11 -20.04
C ALA A 34 -5.83 21.87 -18.96
N THR A 35 -5.10 20.75 -19.06
CA THR A 35 -3.98 20.43 -18.16
C THR A 35 -2.86 21.46 -18.29
N VAL A 36 -2.47 21.79 -19.53
CA VAL A 36 -1.44 22.79 -19.82
C VAL A 36 -1.82 24.15 -19.24
N ILE A 37 -3.06 24.61 -19.43
CA ILE A 37 -3.53 25.91 -18.89
C ILE A 37 -3.45 25.94 -17.36
N ALA A 38 -3.79 24.83 -16.69
CA ALA A 38 -3.66 24.70 -15.25
C ALA A 38 -2.18 24.71 -14.80
N LEU A 39 -1.28 24.04 -15.53
CA LEU A 39 0.15 24.03 -15.24
C LEU A 39 0.84 25.38 -15.49
N MET A 40 0.44 26.11 -16.54
CA MET A 40 0.85 27.49 -16.77
C MET A 40 0.54 28.34 -15.54
N THR A 41 -0.66 28.17 -15.00
CA THR A 41 -1.11 28.86 -13.79
C THR A 41 -0.23 28.51 -12.59
N ILE A 42 0.00 27.22 -12.32
CA ILE A 42 0.88 26.78 -11.22
C ILE A 42 2.29 27.36 -11.38
N SER A 43 2.90 27.30 -12.56
CA SER A 43 4.26 27.85 -12.74
C SER A 43 4.32 29.36 -12.55
N THR A 44 3.29 30.09 -12.98
CA THR A 44 3.21 31.54 -12.78
C THR A 44 3.04 31.88 -11.30
N GLU A 45 2.18 31.16 -10.60
CA GLU A 45 1.81 31.50 -9.23
C GLU A 45 2.86 31.06 -8.21
N VAL A 46 3.38 29.83 -8.33
CA VAL A 46 4.23 29.20 -7.29
C VAL A 46 5.54 28.63 -7.83
N GLY A 47 5.92 28.97 -9.06
CA GLY A 47 7.18 28.54 -9.62
C GLY A 47 8.35 29.38 -9.14
N ALA A 48 9.30 28.77 -8.43
CA ALA A 48 10.54 29.40 -7.96
C ALA A 48 11.69 28.39 -7.94
N ASN A 49 12.92 28.90 -7.96
CA ASN A 49 14.11 28.05 -7.89
C ASN A 49 14.39 27.62 -6.45
N ASP A 50 14.82 26.38 -6.25
CA ASP A 50 15.37 25.90 -4.98
C ASP A 50 16.77 26.50 -4.71
N THR A 51 17.36 26.12 -3.58
CA THR A 51 18.70 26.58 -3.16
C THR A 51 19.82 26.16 -4.11
N SER A 52 19.58 25.15 -4.95
CA SER A 52 20.51 24.68 -5.99
C SER A 52 20.25 25.35 -7.35
N GLY A 53 19.27 26.25 -7.43
CA GLY A 53 18.91 26.94 -8.67
C GLY A 53 17.97 26.16 -9.57
N HIS A 54 17.45 25.00 -9.16
CA HIS A 54 16.53 24.23 -9.97
C HIS A 54 15.10 24.73 -9.83
N ARG A 55 14.40 24.87 -10.95
CA ARG A 55 12.99 25.31 -10.99
C ARG A 55 12.07 24.26 -10.32
N GLN A 56 11.33 24.68 -9.30
CA GLN A 56 10.34 23.88 -8.59
C GLN A 56 8.97 24.58 -8.57
N TRP A 57 7.92 23.84 -8.23
CA TRP A 57 6.58 24.37 -7.97
C TRP A 57 6.18 24.07 -6.53
N TRP A 58 5.95 25.12 -5.75
CA TRP A 58 5.79 25.02 -4.30
C TRP A 58 4.32 25.08 -3.86
N CYS A 59 3.99 24.51 -2.71
CA CYS A 59 2.69 24.62 -2.04
C CYS A 59 2.79 25.55 -0.82
N PRO A 60 2.59 26.87 -1.00
CA PRO A 60 2.72 27.81 0.11
C PRO A 60 1.45 27.87 0.96
N PHE A 61 1.62 27.83 2.28
CA PHE A 61 0.61 28.35 3.20
C PHE A 61 0.74 29.88 3.32
N ASN A 62 -0.22 30.53 3.97
CA ASN A 62 -0.21 31.97 4.18
C ASN A 62 -0.71 32.32 5.59
N LYS A 63 0.08 33.08 6.36
CA LYS A 63 -0.28 33.51 7.72
C LYS A 63 -1.53 34.39 7.77
N ALA A 64 -1.85 35.10 6.69
CA ALA A 64 -3.09 35.85 6.57
C ALA A 64 -4.32 34.95 6.32
N ASP A 65 -4.12 33.67 5.97
CA ASP A 65 -5.11 32.60 5.96
C ASP A 65 -4.68 31.48 6.94
N PRO A 66 -4.82 31.67 8.26
CA PRO A 66 -4.21 30.78 9.25
C PRO A 66 -4.67 29.31 9.18
N GLN A 67 -5.81 29.04 8.52
CA GLN A 67 -6.27 27.66 8.34
C GLN A 67 -5.41 26.89 7.34
N SER A 68 -4.75 27.57 6.40
CA SER A 68 -3.87 26.96 5.40
C SER A 68 -2.65 26.27 6.01
N GLU A 69 -2.12 26.79 7.12
CA GLU A 69 -0.94 26.25 7.82
C GLU A 69 -1.19 24.84 8.39
N ARG A 70 -2.45 24.45 8.58
CA ARG A 70 -2.83 23.14 9.12
C ARG A 70 -2.69 21.99 8.13
N PHE A 71 -2.44 22.29 6.86
CA PHE A 71 -2.33 21.29 5.79
C PHE A 71 -0.89 21.20 5.30
N PRO A 72 -0.48 20.08 4.68
CA PRO A 72 0.86 19.94 4.12
C PRO A 72 1.24 21.13 3.22
N HIS A 73 2.38 21.72 3.51
CA HIS A 73 2.96 22.86 2.79
C HIS A 73 4.48 22.70 2.76
N ASP A 74 5.15 23.37 1.84
CA ASP A 74 6.62 23.38 1.68
C ASP A 74 7.20 24.80 1.58
N SER A 75 6.36 25.81 1.79
CA SER A 75 6.71 27.21 1.62
C SER A 75 5.72 28.12 2.32
N GLU A 76 6.11 29.39 2.51
CA GLU A 76 5.23 30.45 3.03
C GLU A 76 5.12 31.57 2.00
N SER A 77 3.90 32.03 1.73
CA SER A 77 3.59 33.20 0.89
C SER A 77 3.06 34.34 1.75
N ASN A 78 3.36 35.58 1.35
CA ASN A 78 2.74 36.78 1.91
C ASN A 78 1.79 37.48 0.92
N ASP A 79 1.38 36.77 -0.14
CA ASP A 79 0.50 37.34 -1.17
C ASP A 79 -0.97 37.36 -0.71
N GLY A 80 -1.36 38.48 -0.13
CA GLY A 80 -2.74 38.76 0.27
C GLY A 80 -3.32 37.62 1.13
N LEU A 81 -4.41 37.03 0.64
CA LEU A 81 -5.13 35.91 1.26
C LEU A 81 -5.02 34.62 0.43
N SER A 82 -4.01 34.52 -0.43
CA SER A 82 -3.80 33.40 -1.35
C SER A 82 -3.03 32.26 -0.69
N SER A 83 -3.41 31.01 -0.98
CA SER A 83 -2.69 29.81 -0.52
C SER A 83 -2.74 28.66 -1.55
N GLY A 84 -1.82 27.70 -1.41
CA GLY A 84 -1.71 26.50 -2.26
C GLY A 84 -1.13 26.74 -3.66
N TYR A 85 -1.07 25.67 -4.47
CA TYR A 85 -0.43 25.66 -5.79
C TYR A 85 -1.00 26.67 -6.79
N PHE A 86 -2.31 26.95 -6.72
CA PHE A 86 -2.99 27.90 -7.60
C PHE A 86 -3.12 29.30 -6.99
N GLN A 87 -2.54 29.55 -5.80
CA GLN A 87 -2.68 30.81 -5.06
C GLN A 87 -4.13 31.30 -4.97
N GLN A 88 -5.03 30.38 -4.66
CA GLN A 88 -6.46 30.66 -4.57
C GLN A 88 -6.75 31.50 -3.33
N GLN A 89 -7.55 32.55 -3.49
CA GLN A 89 -7.88 33.43 -2.36
C GLN A 89 -9.02 32.88 -1.52
N VAL A 90 -8.87 33.03 -0.21
CA VAL A 90 -9.99 32.95 0.73
C VAL A 90 -10.71 34.30 0.80
N SER A 91 -12.01 34.29 1.14
CA SER A 91 -12.77 35.54 1.35
C SER A 91 -12.13 36.40 2.46
N ARG A 92 -12.48 37.70 2.48
CA ARG A 92 -12.02 38.59 3.55
C ARG A 92 -12.66 38.21 4.89
N PRO A 93 -11.96 38.40 6.03
CA PRO A 93 -12.55 38.23 7.35
C PRO A 93 -13.88 38.97 7.50
N GLY A 94 -14.92 38.27 7.98
CA GLY A 94 -16.26 38.83 8.18
C GLY A 94 -17.12 38.97 6.92
N SER A 95 -16.63 38.56 5.75
CA SER A 95 -17.45 38.51 4.53
C SER A 95 -18.32 37.24 4.51
N THR A 96 -19.62 37.39 4.28
CA THR A 96 -20.58 36.29 4.03
C THR A 96 -20.67 35.92 2.55
N GLU A 97 -20.10 36.75 1.69
CA GLU A 97 -20.03 36.51 0.27
C GLU A 97 -18.72 35.76 -0.03
N LYS A 98 -18.62 35.21 -1.24
CA LYS A 98 -17.36 34.74 -1.81
C LYS A 98 -16.75 35.81 -2.73
N PRO A 99 -16.56 37.09 -2.33
CA PRO A 99 -16.05 38.07 -3.27
C PRO A 99 -14.54 37.84 -3.35
N TRP A 100 -14.08 37.50 -4.56
CA TRP A 100 -12.67 37.22 -4.85
C TRP A 100 -12.10 36.07 -4.01
N GLY A 101 -12.49 34.86 -4.39
CA GLY A 101 -12.05 33.66 -3.68
C GLY A 101 -13.04 32.54 -3.88
N TRP A 102 -12.98 31.91 -5.05
CA TRP A 102 -13.59 30.59 -5.20
C TRP A 102 -12.88 29.53 -4.33
N GLY A 103 -11.77 29.90 -3.67
CA GLY A 103 -11.09 29.10 -2.67
C GLY A 103 -11.86 28.91 -1.36
N GLY A 104 -12.88 29.71 -1.03
CA GLY A 104 -13.75 29.49 0.14
C GLY A 104 -13.86 30.68 1.11
N LEU A 105 -14.53 30.49 2.25
CA LEU A 105 -14.76 31.55 3.25
C LEU A 105 -13.60 31.66 4.25
N TYR A 106 -13.36 32.87 4.75
CA TYR A 106 -12.37 33.09 5.81
C TYR A 106 -12.69 32.25 7.04
N GLY A 107 -11.69 31.53 7.56
CA GLY A 107 -11.86 30.64 8.71
C GLY A 107 -12.49 29.27 8.39
N ASP A 108 -12.87 29.02 7.14
CA ASP A 108 -13.35 27.70 6.71
C ASP A 108 -12.18 26.73 6.52
N VAL A 109 -12.07 25.77 7.44
CA VAL A 109 -11.05 24.70 7.41
C VAL A 109 -11.20 23.83 6.17
N ASN A 110 -12.43 23.55 5.71
CA ASN A 110 -12.65 22.74 4.52
C ASN A 110 -12.28 23.51 3.26
N GLY A 111 -12.55 24.81 3.22
CA GLY A 111 -12.05 25.69 2.17
C GLY A 111 -10.52 25.69 2.10
N ALA A 112 -9.85 25.82 3.24
CA ALA A 112 -8.38 25.76 3.32
C ALA A 112 -7.83 24.42 2.85
N ARG A 113 -8.45 23.29 3.25
CA ARG A 113 -8.10 21.94 2.77
C ARG A 113 -8.12 21.87 1.25
N ARG A 114 -9.19 22.37 0.64
CA ARG A 114 -9.37 22.35 -0.82
C ARG A 114 -8.34 23.19 -1.56
N ARG A 115 -7.92 24.33 -1.00
CA ARG A 115 -6.86 25.16 -1.59
C ARG A 115 -5.49 24.49 -1.50
N MET A 116 -5.18 23.89 -0.35
CA MET A 116 -3.88 23.30 -0.04
C MET A 116 -3.68 21.89 -0.63
N THR A 117 -4.75 21.16 -0.90
CA THR A 117 -4.68 19.82 -1.51
C THR A 117 -4.65 19.94 -3.03
N LEU A 118 -3.56 19.52 -3.68
CA LEU A 118 -3.33 19.72 -5.11
C LEU A 118 -4.52 19.25 -5.97
N GLY A 119 -4.98 18.00 -5.82
CA GLY A 119 -6.10 17.48 -6.60
C GLY A 119 -7.40 18.27 -6.45
N GLU A 120 -7.74 18.72 -5.24
CA GLU A 120 -8.94 19.53 -5.01
C GLU A 120 -8.80 20.96 -5.51
N SER A 121 -7.60 21.51 -5.37
CA SER A 121 -7.22 22.83 -5.87
C SER A 121 -7.29 22.88 -7.39
N ALA A 122 -6.76 21.84 -8.06
CA ALA A 122 -6.84 21.65 -9.50
C ALA A 122 -8.29 21.45 -9.96
N GLU A 123 -9.09 20.66 -9.26
CA GLU A 123 -10.50 20.44 -9.60
C GLU A 123 -11.30 21.74 -9.55
N MET A 124 -11.06 22.59 -8.55
CA MET A 124 -11.71 23.89 -8.47
C MET A 124 -11.28 24.84 -9.60
N PHE A 125 -9.99 24.86 -9.96
CA PHE A 125 -9.49 25.64 -11.11
C PHE A 125 -10.14 25.17 -12.42
N LEU A 126 -10.09 23.86 -12.69
CA LEU A 126 -10.56 23.24 -13.92
C LEU A 126 -12.09 23.36 -14.08
N LYS A 127 -12.85 23.31 -12.97
CA LYS A 127 -14.30 23.61 -12.99
C LYS A 127 -14.62 25.07 -13.27
N ALA A 128 -13.69 25.99 -12.99
CA ALA A 128 -13.84 27.41 -13.30
C ALA A 128 -13.34 27.75 -14.72
N LEU A 129 -12.59 26.84 -15.37
CA LEU A 129 -12.10 27.02 -16.72
C LEU A 129 -13.27 27.10 -17.71
N SER A 130 -13.25 28.10 -18.57
CA SER A 130 -14.29 28.27 -19.61
C SER A 130 -14.28 27.09 -20.57
N PRO A 131 -15.41 26.49 -20.95
CA PRO A 131 -15.46 25.39 -21.91
C PRO A 131 -14.92 25.76 -23.30
N ASN A 132 -14.80 27.06 -23.60
CA ASN A 132 -14.19 27.55 -24.85
C ASN A 132 -12.65 27.49 -24.83
N TYR A 133 -12.02 26.97 -23.78
CA TYR A 133 -10.57 26.87 -23.66
C TYR A 133 -9.93 26.13 -24.85
N VAL A 134 -10.66 25.18 -25.44
CA VAL A 134 -10.25 24.43 -26.66
C VAL A 134 -9.89 25.32 -27.84
N THR A 135 -10.37 26.57 -27.87
CA THR A 135 -10.02 27.56 -28.91
C THR A 135 -8.60 28.09 -28.79
N ALA A 136 -7.86 27.73 -27.73
CA ALA A 136 -6.47 28.10 -27.51
C ALA A 136 -5.47 27.06 -28.04
N GLU A 137 -5.92 26.05 -28.79
CA GLU A 137 -5.03 25.03 -29.34
C GLU A 137 -3.91 25.66 -30.18
N GLY A 138 -2.67 25.44 -29.77
CA GLY A 138 -1.49 26.02 -30.41
C GLY A 138 -1.31 27.54 -30.22
N ASP A 139 -2.12 28.20 -29.37
CA ASP A 139 -2.03 29.64 -29.09
C ASP A 139 -1.74 29.92 -27.60
N PRO A 140 -0.45 30.14 -27.25
CA PRO A 140 -0.02 30.47 -25.89
C PRO A 140 -0.68 31.72 -25.30
N ALA A 141 -0.94 32.73 -26.14
CA ALA A 141 -1.54 33.98 -25.67
C ALA A 141 -2.99 33.73 -25.27
N ARG A 142 -3.74 33.04 -26.13
CA ARG A 142 -5.14 32.68 -25.86
C ARG A 142 -5.28 31.75 -24.66
N ALA A 143 -4.36 30.80 -24.50
CA ALA A 143 -4.31 29.92 -23.33
C ALA A 143 -4.06 30.71 -22.03
N GLY A 144 -3.14 31.67 -22.08
CA GLY A 144 -2.86 32.59 -20.98
C GLY A 144 -4.07 33.44 -20.58
N GLU A 145 -4.88 33.89 -21.55
CA GLU A 145 -6.13 34.62 -21.28
C GLU A 145 -7.14 33.76 -20.51
N PHE A 146 -7.25 32.47 -20.82
CA PHE A 146 -8.12 31.56 -20.07
C PHE A 146 -7.64 31.34 -18.62
N ALA A 147 -6.34 31.13 -18.41
CA ALA A 147 -5.75 31.06 -17.08
C ALA A 147 -6.01 32.36 -16.28
N GLN A 148 -5.75 33.50 -16.91
CA GLN A 148 -5.99 34.82 -16.32
C GLN A 148 -7.45 35.02 -15.95
N ALA A 149 -8.40 34.58 -16.79
CA ALA A 149 -9.83 34.72 -16.53
C ALA A 149 -10.26 33.95 -15.27
N VAL A 150 -9.72 32.74 -15.06
CA VAL A 150 -9.96 31.95 -13.85
C VAL A 150 -9.35 32.62 -12.61
N GLN A 151 -8.11 33.10 -12.74
CA GLN A 151 -7.38 33.76 -11.65
C GLN A 151 -7.84 35.18 -11.37
N ARG A 152 -8.56 35.81 -12.30
CA ARG A 152 -8.92 37.23 -12.29
C ARG A 152 -7.70 38.14 -12.11
N SER A 153 -6.56 37.72 -12.65
CA SER A 153 -5.28 38.41 -12.50
C SER A 153 -5.25 39.70 -13.31
N ALA A 154 -4.64 40.76 -12.73
CA ALA A 154 -4.38 42.02 -13.43
C ALA A 154 -3.17 41.95 -14.38
N PHE A 155 -2.41 40.86 -14.37
CA PHE A 155 -1.15 40.70 -15.12
C PHE A 155 -1.23 39.55 -16.13
N GLY A 156 -2.00 39.75 -17.20
CA GLY A 156 -2.36 38.68 -18.14
C GLY A 156 -1.21 38.05 -18.93
N GLU A 157 -0.18 38.81 -19.24
CA GLU A 157 0.93 38.32 -20.07
C GLU A 157 1.80 37.27 -19.36
N ARG A 158 1.71 37.13 -18.03
CA ARG A 158 2.62 36.25 -17.28
C ARG A 158 2.32 34.77 -17.41
N TYR A 159 1.11 34.40 -17.83
CA TYR A 159 0.72 32.99 -17.98
C TYR A 159 1.23 32.43 -19.30
N ARG A 160 1.17 33.20 -20.40
CA ARG A 160 1.64 32.74 -21.72
C ARG A 160 3.13 32.39 -21.72
N ASP A 161 3.93 33.06 -20.90
CA ASP A 161 5.37 32.80 -20.75
C ASP A 161 5.66 31.41 -20.17
N LYS A 162 4.63 30.74 -19.62
CA LYS A 162 4.73 29.40 -19.03
C LYS A 162 4.25 28.28 -19.95
N TRP A 163 3.87 28.61 -21.19
CA TRP A 163 3.39 27.63 -22.16
C TRP A 163 4.41 26.51 -22.41
N ASP A 164 5.65 26.88 -22.79
CA ASP A 164 6.69 25.90 -23.09
C ASP A 164 7.06 25.06 -21.85
N GLU A 165 7.19 25.69 -20.67
CA GLU A 165 7.48 24.98 -19.42
C GLU A 165 6.36 23.98 -19.07
N ALA A 166 5.09 24.38 -19.25
CA ALA A 166 3.94 23.53 -18.95
C ALA A 166 3.87 22.32 -19.90
N HIS A 167 4.06 22.53 -21.19
CA HIS A 167 4.14 21.45 -22.17
C HIS A 167 5.32 20.52 -21.90
N GLU A 168 6.53 21.07 -21.71
CA GLU A 168 7.74 20.30 -21.46
C GLU A 168 7.60 19.43 -20.20
N VAL A 169 7.08 19.98 -19.10
CA VAL A 169 6.86 19.22 -17.87
C VAL A 169 5.78 18.16 -18.08
N LEU A 170 4.67 18.49 -18.76
CA LEU A 170 3.59 17.52 -19.01
C LEU A 170 4.09 16.39 -19.92
N GLU A 171 4.78 16.70 -21.01
CA GLU A 171 5.38 15.73 -21.90
C GLU A 171 6.35 14.82 -21.16
N ARG A 172 7.28 15.36 -20.35
CA ARG A 172 8.15 14.52 -19.50
C ARG A 172 7.34 13.66 -18.54
N ALA A 173 6.34 14.24 -17.89
CA ALA A 173 5.52 13.57 -16.92
C ALA A 173 4.73 12.39 -17.50
N LEU A 174 4.36 12.48 -18.79
CA LEU A 174 3.65 11.46 -19.57
C LEU A 174 4.59 10.51 -20.34
N ALA A 175 5.80 10.94 -20.71
CA ALA A 175 6.78 10.17 -21.49
C ALA A 175 7.71 9.31 -20.62
N GLU A 176 7.95 9.67 -19.37
CA GLU A 176 8.65 8.80 -18.43
C GLU A 176 7.87 7.47 -18.26
N PRO A 177 8.51 6.29 -18.41
CA PRO A 177 7.97 5.05 -17.87
C PRO A 177 8.09 5.13 -16.35
N THR A 178 7.26 5.96 -15.73
CA THR A 178 6.99 6.02 -14.30
C THR A 178 8.24 5.88 -13.42
N ALA A 179 9.29 6.63 -13.70
CA ALA A 179 10.47 6.72 -12.83
C ALA A 179 10.32 7.97 -11.96
N GLY A 180 9.49 7.88 -10.91
CA GLY A 180 9.25 9.00 -9.98
C GLY A 180 7.78 9.29 -9.67
N GLN A 181 6.91 8.28 -9.75
CA GLN A 181 5.61 8.32 -9.08
C GLN A 181 5.79 8.01 -7.59
N GLN A 182 5.49 8.97 -6.71
CA GLN A 182 4.49 8.66 -5.70
C GLN A 182 3.22 8.31 -6.48
N LYS A 183 2.85 7.05 -6.39
CA LYS A 183 1.93 6.32 -7.27
C LYS A 183 0.49 6.74 -6.98
N THR A 184 -0.03 7.74 -7.70
CA THR A 184 -1.47 7.83 -7.92
C THR A 184 -1.84 6.81 -9.00
N GLU A 185 -2.26 5.65 -8.50
CA GLU A 185 -2.75 4.49 -9.22
C GLU A 185 -3.84 4.87 -10.23
N THR A 186 -3.59 4.67 -11.52
CA THR A 186 -4.64 4.14 -12.41
C THR A 186 -4.94 2.72 -11.91
N PRO A 187 -6.21 2.36 -11.67
CA PRO A 187 -6.56 1.07 -11.08
C PRO A 187 -6.05 -0.02 -12.02
N SER A 188 -5.37 -1.04 -11.49
CA SER A 188 -4.13 -1.60 -12.06
C SER A 188 -3.31 -2.45 -11.05
N ALA A 189 -3.02 -1.87 -9.88
CA ALA A 189 -2.00 -2.42 -8.98
C ALA A 189 -2.37 -2.29 -7.50
N ARG A 190 -1.89 -3.25 -6.70
CA ARG A 190 -1.99 -3.28 -5.23
C ARG A 190 -1.85 -1.86 -4.63
N PRO A 191 -2.83 -1.40 -3.82
CA PRO A 191 -2.73 -0.12 -3.15
C PRO A 191 -1.45 -0.09 -2.30
N GLN A 192 -0.75 1.05 -2.29
CA GLN A 192 0.37 1.21 -1.35
C GLN A 192 -0.15 1.36 0.08
N PHE A 193 0.31 0.48 0.97
CA PHE A 193 0.03 0.48 2.40
C PHE A 193 1.15 -0.22 3.17
N ILE A 194 1.27 0.09 4.46
CA ILE A 194 2.17 -0.62 5.38
C ILE A 194 1.41 -1.85 5.86
N GLU A 195 1.97 -3.04 5.69
CA GLU A 195 1.39 -4.29 6.17
C GLU A 195 2.23 -4.79 7.34
N LEU A 196 1.61 -4.90 8.51
CA LEU A 196 2.20 -5.46 9.71
C LEU A 196 1.57 -6.83 9.96
N ASN A 197 2.31 -7.87 9.59
CA ASN A 197 1.88 -9.23 9.87
C ASN A 197 2.19 -9.58 11.33
N LEU A 198 1.15 -9.69 12.14
CA LEU A 198 1.25 -10.05 13.57
C LEU A 198 0.83 -11.50 13.82
N ILE A 199 0.54 -12.26 12.76
CA ILE A 199 0.10 -13.66 12.84
C ILE A 199 1.20 -14.50 13.48
N GLY A 200 0.88 -15.12 14.62
CA GLY A 200 1.80 -15.98 15.37
C GLY A 200 2.82 -15.21 16.21
N GLU A 201 2.92 -13.88 16.05
CA GLU A 201 3.80 -13.03 16.86
C GLU A 201 3.13 -12.54 18.14
N ARG A 202 1.78 -12.54 18.16
CA ARG A 202 0.99 -11.91 19.22
C ARG A 202 -0.15 -12.75 19.74
N LYS A 203 -0.59 -12.42 20.95
CA LYS A 203 -1.72 -13.09 21.63
C LYS A 203 -3.01 -12.97 20.81
N ILE A 204 -3.19 -11.89 20.05
CA ILE A 204 -4.38 -11.73 19.22
C ILE A 204 -4.56 -12.87 18.20
N SER A 205 -3.47 -13.47 17.72
CA SER A 205 -3.51 -14.56 16.72
C SER A 205 -4.10 -15.86 17.24
N THR A 206 -4.16 -16.05 18.56
CA THR A 206 -4.75 -17.24 19.18
C THR A 206 -6.24 -17.06 19.50
N GLN A 207 -6.82 -15.87 19.28
CA GLN A 207 -8.25 -15.62 19.48
C GLN A 207 -9.02 -16.01 18.22
N CYS A 208 -9.02 -17.30 17.92
CA CYS A 208 -9.55 -17.86 16.70
C CYS A 208 -10.07 -19.27 16.93
N GLU A 209 -10.82 -19.81 15.97
CA GLU A 209 -11.27 -21.20 15.99
C GLU A 209 -11.00 -21.87 14.64
N PRO A 210 -10.87 -23.21 14.60
CA PRO A 210 -10.79 -23.93 13.32
C PRO A 210 -12.07 -23.74 12.50
N ARG A 211 -11.93 -23.71 11.17
CA ARG A 211 -13.08 -23.60 10.25
C ARG A 211 -13.93 -24.87 10.18
N CYS A 212 -13.42 -26.02 10.64
CA CYS A 212 -14.13 -27.30 10.70
C CYS A 212 -14.81 -27.67 9.37
N ASP A 213 -14.05 -27.61 8.27
CA ASP A 213 -14.51 -27.87 6.89
C ASP A 213 -15.66 -26.97 6.39
N CYS A 214 -15.95 -25.87 7.10
CA CYS A 214 -16.90 -24.87 6.63
C CYS A 214 -16.31 -24.12 5.43
N GLU A 215 -17.07 -24.06 4.33
CA GLU A 215 -16.73 -23.25 3.18
C GLU A 215 -16.70 -21.77 3.56
N VAL A 216 -15.62 -21.09 3.18
CA VAL A 216 -15.50 -19.64 3.35
C VAL A 216 -16.16 -18.98 2.15
N ASP A 217 -17.32 -18.37 2.36
CA ASP A 217 -18.15 -17.81 1.30
C ASP A 217 -18.50 -16.33 1.52
N LEU A 218 -17.96 -15.71 2.57
CA LEU A 218 -18.20 -14.32 2.93
C LEU A 218 -16.90 -13.55 3.22
N PHE A 219 -16.85 -12.30 2.78
CA PHE A 219 -15.93 -11.29 3.29
C PHE A 219 -16.76 -10.18 3.94
N LEU A 220 -16.55 -9.92 5.23
CA LEU A 220 -17.37 -9.01 6.02
C LEU A 220 -16.55 -7.79 6.46
N LEU A 221 -17.10 -6.61 6.18
CA LEU A 221 -16.61 -5.31 6.62
C LEU A 221 -17.20 -4.92 7.98
N HIS A 222 -16.36 -4.37 8.85
CA HIS A 222 -16.70 -3.96 10.21
C HIS A 222 -16.20 -2.55 10.53
N THR A 223 -16.83 -1.87 11.50
CA THR A 223 -16.28 -0.64 12.13
C THR A 223 -15.73 -0.94 13.52
N SER A 224 -14.70 -0.21 13.94
CA SER A 224 -14.14 -0.37 15.29
C SER A 224 -14.92 0.37 16.38
N GLU A 225 -15.77 1.33 16.00
CA GLU A 225 -16.50 2.25 16.89
C GLU A 225 -15.60 3.07 17.83
N GLY A 226 -14.34 3.31 17.44
CA GLY A 226 -13.44 4.14 18.23
C GLY A 226 -11.97 3.95 17.92
N ALA A 227 -11.32 2.98 18.56
CA ALA A 227 -9.87 2.80 18.46
C ALA A 227 -9.45 2.24 17.08
N GLY A 228 -8.20 2.45 16.71
CA GLY A 228 -7.56 1.78 15.58
C GLY A 228 -6.18 1.23 15.96
N GLY A 229 -5.58 0.53 15.00
CA GLY A 229 -4.21 0.01 15.09
C GLY A 229 -3.88 -0.69 16.40
N GLU A 230 -2.70 -0.40 16.94
CA GLU A 230 -2.18 -1.02 18.15
C GLU A 230 -3.13 -0.92 19.37
N ALA A 231 -3.83 0.21 19.52
CA ALA A 231 -4.74 0.42 20.64
C ALA A 231 -5.95 -0.53 20.57
N LEU A 232 -6.49 -0.77 19.37
CA LEU A 232 -7.57 -1.73 19.17
C LEU A 232 -7.07 -3.16 19.40
N ILE A 233 -5.86 -3.49 18.93
CA ILE A 233 -5.27 -4.82 19.12
C ILE A 233 -5.09 -5.11 20.62
N GLN A 234 -4.50 -4.20 21.38
CA GLN A 234 -4.31 -4.35 22.84
C GLN A 234 -5.65 -4.52 23.58
N PHE A 235 -6.67 -3.77 23.18
CA PHE A 235 -8.01 -3.93 23.73
C PHE A 235 -8.57 -5.34 23.49
N MET A 236 -8.48 -5.85 22.25
CA MET A 236 -8.96 -7.19 21.91
C MET A 236 -8.16 -8.29 22.63
N GLU A 237 -6.83 -8.13 22.74
CA GLU A 237 -5.96 -9.02 23.53
C GLU A 237 -6.32 -9.07 25.02
N GLY A 238 -6.70 -7.92 25.59
CA GLY A 238 -7.17 -7.83 26.95
C GLY A 238 -8.54 -8.48 27.17
N LYS A 239 -9.41 -8.49 26.15
CA LYS A 239 -10.73 -9.13 26.21
C LYS A 239 -10.68 -10.64 26.03
N GLY A 240 -9.87 -11.15 25.11
CA GLY A 240 -9.67 -12.60 24.95
C GLY A 240 -10.87 -13.35 24.32
N GLU A 241 -11.85 -12.64 23.78
CA GLU A 241 -13.11 -13.20 23.26
C GLU A 241 -13.51 -12.59 21.90
N ARG A 242 -12.59 -11.87 21.23
CA ARG A 242 -12.89 -11.15 19.99
C ARG A 242 -11.63 -10.90 19.16
N SER A 243 -11.76 -10.97 17.85
CA SER A 243 -10.65 -10.72 16.91
C SER A 243 -11.19 -10.37 15.53
N TYR A 244 -10.30 -9.92 14.65
CA TYR A 244 -10.54 -9.79 13.21
C TYR A 244 -9.39 -10.49 12.46
N HIS A 245 -9.54 -10.70 11.16
CA HIS A 245 -8.40 -11.11 10.34
C HIS A 245 -7.52 -9.90 10.03
N TYR A 246 -8.16 -8.77 9.72
CA TYR A 246 -7.48 -7.53 9.38
C TYR A 246 -8.03 -6.34 10.19
N ILE A 247 -7.14 -5.41 10.54
CA ILE A 247 -7.51 -4.01 10.80
C ILE A 247 -6.87 -3.16 9.71
N VAL A 248 -7.65 -2.29 9.07
CA VAL A 248 -7.13 -1.24 8.20
C VAL A 248 -7.32 0.10 8.89
N ASP A 249 -6.23 0.76 9.27
CA ASP A 249 -6.31 1.96 10.08
C ASP A 249 -6.54 3.25 9.28
N ASN A 250 -7.19 4.24 9.92
CA ASN A 250 -7.58 5.54 9.35
C ASN A 250 -6.97 6.72 10.14
N ASP A 251 -5.76 6.57 10.68
CA ASP A 251 -5.09 7.62 11.44
C ASP A 251 -4.32 8.63 10.55
N ALA A 252 -3.57 9.57 11.14
CA ALA A 252 -2.89 10.63 10.40
C ALA A 252 -1.77 10.14 9.47
N ASP A 253 -1.22 8.94 9.72
CA ASP A 253 -0.23 8.25 8.87
C ASP A 253 -0.92 7.24 7.92
N GLY A 254 -2.08 6.73 8.33
CA GLY A 254 -3.30 6.57 7.53
C GLY A 254 -3.35 5.45 6.50
N ASN A 255 -2.47 4.44 6.60
CA ASN A 255 -2.39 3.34 5.62
C ASN A 255 -1.80 2.04 6.19
N THR A 256 -2.02 1.74 7.48
CA THR A 256 -1.45 0.51 8.08
C THR A 256 -2.51 -0.59 8.14
N VAL A 257 -2.20 -1.73 7.53
CA VAL A 257 -2.93 -2.98 7.65
C VAL A 257 -2.24 -3.82 8.71
N TYR A 258 -3.03 -4.35 9.64
CA TYR A 258 -2.56 -5.29 10.65
C TYR A 258 -3.20 -6.65 10.38
N ASP A 259 -2.39 -7.66 10.08
CA ASP A 259 -2.85 -9.04 9.93
C ASP A 259 -2.79 -9.71 11.29
N LEU A 260 -3.95 -10.07 11.85
CA LEU A 260 -4.06 -10.50 13.25
C LEU A 260 -4.27 -12.00 13.36
N VAL A 261 -5.21 -12.54 12.58
CA VAL A 261 -5.60 -13.95 12.56
C VAL A 261 -5.43 -14.47 11.13
N ASP A 262 -4.74 -15.60 10.99
CA ASP A 262 -4.59 -16.29 9.70
C ASP A 262 -5.97 -16.58 9.11
N THR A 263 -6.18 -16.22 7.85
CA THR A 263 -7.47 -16.43 7.17
C THR A 263 -7.84 -17.90 7.03
N ASP A 264 -6.90 -18.84 7.17
CA ASP A 264 -7.20 -20.28 7.21
C ASP A 264 -7.93 -20.69 8.50
N LEU A 265 -7.91 -19.85 9.53
CA LEU A 265 -8.68 -19.96 10.78
C LEU A 265 -9.83 -18.95 10.78
N ALA A 266 -10.80 -19.16 11.66
CA ALA A 266 -11.92 -18.23 11.84
C ALA A 266 -11.63 -17.25 12.99
N ALA A 267 -11.61 -15.96 12.68
CA ALA A 267 -11.64 -14.90 13.68
C ALA A 267 -13.00 -14.82 14.39
N TRP A 268 -13.01 -14.35 15.65
CA TRP A 268 -14.21 -14.18 16.47
C TRP A 268 -14.81 -12.78 16.31
N SER A 269 -15.52 -12.55 15.21
CA SER A 269 -16.00 -11.21 14.83
C SER A 269 -17.51 -11.14 14.54
N ALA A 270 -18.11 -12.24 14.08
CA ALA A 270 -19.41 -12.26 13.42
C ALA A 270 -20.36 -13.36 13.97
N CYS A 271 -20.15 -13.83 15.20
CA CYS A 271 -20.95 -14.89 15.83
C CYS A 271 -21.01 -16.16 14.95
N ASP A 272 -22.20 -16.66 14.62
CA ASP A 272 -22.40 -17.88 13.82
C ASP A 272 -21.78 -17.78 12.41
N ALA A 273 -21.51 -16.57 11.92
CA ALA A 273 -20.86 -16.36 10.64
C ALA A 273 -19.31 -16.52 10.69
N ASN A 274 -18.68 -16.63 11.87
CA ASN A 274 -17.22 -16.67 12.02
C ASN A 274 -16.53 -17.66 11.06
N ARG A 275 -17.00 -18.92 11.02
CA ARG A 275 -16.33 -20.00 10.28
C ARG A 275 -16.40 -19.87 8.76
N ARG A 276 -17.38 -19.12 8.27
CA ARG A 276 -17.63 -18.89 6.84
C ARG A 276 -17.18 -17.53 6.34
N SER A 277 -16.72 -16.66 7.24
CA SER A 277 -16.30 -15.30 6.88
C SER A 277 -14.81 -15.04 7.06
N ILE A 278 -14.31 -14.18 6.18
CA ILE A 278 -13.17 -13.30 6.46
C ILE A 278 -13.73 -11.99 7.04
N ASN A 279 -13.03 -11.38 7.98
CA ASN A 279 -13.51 -10.23 8.75
C ASN A 279 -12.45 -9.14 8.81
N LEU A 280 -12.77 -7.98 8.26
CA LEU A 280 -11.91 -6.79 8.24
C LEU A 280 -12.58 -5.66 8.99
N ALA A 281 -11.87 -5.04 9.94
CA ALA A 281 -12.34 -3.85 10.62
C ALA A 281 -11.63 -2.59 10.14
N PHE A 282 -12.39 -1.53 9.88
CA PHE A 282 -11.84 -0.19 9.70
C PHE A 282 -11.46 0.38 11.08
N GLY A 283 -10.18 0.65 11.32
CA GLY A 283 -9.69 1.34 12.51
C GLY A 283 -10.14 2.80 12.55
N HIS A 284 -10.25 3.40 13.73
CA HIS A 284 -10.72 4.78 13.90
C HIS A 284 -12.00 5.12 13.11
N SER A 285 -12.96 4.20 13.08
CA SER A 285 -14.17 4.33 12.26
C SER A 285 -15.46 4.23 13.08
N TRP A 286 -16.54 4.78 12.52
CA TRP A 286 -17.84 4.77 13.15
C TRP A 286 -18.95 4.52 12.11
N ALA A 287 -19.85 3.58 12.40
CA ALA A 287 -20.99 3.26 11.54
C ALA A 287 -21.96 4.45 11.38
N LYS A 288 -21.93 5.40 12.32
CA LYS A 288 -22.72 6.65 12.25
C LYS A 288 -22.17 7.67 11.26
N TRP A 289 -20.96 7.50 10.73
CA TRP A 289 -20.39 8.46 9.78
C TRP A 289 -21.34 8.69 8.61
N SER A 290 -21.44 9.93 8.19
CA SER A 290 -21.96 10.32 6.89
C SER A 290 -21.06 9.78 5.78
N ARG A 291 -21.59 9.74 4.56
CA ARG A 291 -20.81 9.33 3.39
C ARG A 291 -19.56 10.21 3.21
N ASP A 292 -19.69 11.51 3.42
CA ASP A 292 -18.58 12.44 3.26
C ASP A 292 -17.51 12.23 4.33
N GLU A 293 -17.89 11.88 5.56
CA GLU A 293 -16.93 11.48 6.60
C GLU A 293 -16.20 10.18 6.23
N TRP A 294 -16.90 9.19 5.67
CA TRP A 294 -16.26 7.97 5.15
C TRP A 294 -15.24 8.27 4.05
N ILE A 295 -15.61 9.11 3.08
CA ILE A 295 -14.70 9.49 1.99
C ILE A 295 -13.54 10.34 2.51
N THR A 296 -13.79 11.26 3.44
CA THR A 296 -12.77 12.16 3.96
C THR A 296 -11.77 11.41 4.84
N ASN A 297 -12.25 10.53 5.71
CA ASN A 297 -11.43 9.92 6.75
C ASN A 297 -10.88 8.55 6.36
N ALA A 298 -11.53 7.83 5.44
CA ALA A 298 -11.25 6.42 5.21
C ALA A 298 -11.21 6.00 3.73
N ARG A 299 -11.14 6.94 2.77
CA ARG A 299 -11.12 6.58 1.33
C ARG A 299 -10.01 5.60 0.98
N LYS A 300 -8.81 5.80 1.50
CA LYS A 300 -7.67 4.93 1.19
C LYS A 300 -7.81 3.55 1.85
N ALA A 301 -8.30 3.49 3.09
CA ALA A 301 -8.64 2.22 3.73
C ALA A 301 -9.74 1.46 3.00
N ILE A 302 -10.77 2.14 2.47
CA ILE A 302 -11.81 1.52 1.62
C ILE A 302 -11.18 0.86 0.39
N GLN A 303 -10.21 1.52 -0.24
CA GLN A 303 -9.48 0.96 -1.39
C GLN A 303 -8.65 -0.27 -0.99
N ILE A 304 -7.94 -0.20 0.14
CA ILE A 304 -7.13 -1.29 0.69
C ILE A 304 -8.01 -2.50 1.04
N ALA A 305 -9.15 -2.26 1.70
CA ALA A 305 -10.12 -3.29 2.03
C ALA A 305 -10.68 -3.98 0.78
N ALA A 306 -10.97 -3.22 -0.29
CA ALA A 306 -11.40 -3.80 -1.56
C ALA A 306 -10.33 -4.70 -2.19
N TRP A 307 -9.06 -4.28 -2.10
CA TRP A 307 -7.94 -5.09 -2.61
C TRP A 307 -7.76 -6.39 -1.81
N LEU A 308 -7.74 -6.32 -0.47
CA LEU A 308 -7.67 -7.49 0.41
C LEU A 308 -8.86 -8.44 0.17
N ALA A 309 -10.07 -7.88 0.03
CA ALA A 309 -11.26 -8.66 -0.26
C ALA A 309 -11.14 -9.43 -1.58
N VAL A 310 -10.62 -8.82 -2.65
CA VAL A 310 -10.40 -9.50 -3.93
C VAL A 310 -9.35 -10.61 -3.81
N GLN A 311 -8.28 -10.40 -3.03
CA GLN A 311 -7.28 -11.43 -2.78
C GLN A 311 -7.88 -12.65 -2.07
N ASP A 312 -8.64 -12.44 -0.99
CA ASP A 312 -9.27 -13.53 -0.25
C ASP A 312 -10.41 -14.17 -1.05
N CYS A 313 -11.14 -13.39 -1.85
CA CYS A 313 -12.11 -13.95 -2.79
C CYS A 313 -11.46 -14.93 -3.76
N LYS A 314 -10.27 -14.60 -4.27
CA LYS A 314 -9.50 -15.51 -5.11
C LYS A 314 -8.97 -16.72 -4.34
N LYS A 315 -8.45 -16.53 -3.12
CA LYS A 315 -7.88 -17.61 -2.29
C LYS A 315 -8.94 -18.68 -1.95
N TYR A 316 -10.13 -18.25 -1.54
CA TYR A 316 -11.18 -19.14 -1.04
C TYR A 316 -12.28 -19.46 -2.05
N GLY A 317 -12.26 -18.84 -3.23
CA GLY A 317 -13.32 -19.03 -4.24
C GLY A 317 -14.62 -18.26 -3.92
N ILE A 318 -14.56 -17.26 -3.05
CA ILE A 318 -15.71 -16.38 -2.77
C ILE A 318 -15.97 -15.55 -4.04
N PRO A 319 -17.24 -15.40 -4.49
CA PRO A 319 -17.56 -14.47 -5.55
C PRO A 319 -17.15 -13.04 -5.15
N ALA A 320 -16.34 -12.36 -5.96
CA ALA A 320 -16.02 -10.94 -5.78
C ALA A 320 -17.22 -10.02 -6.16
N LYS A 321 -18.42 -10.36 -5.65
CA LYS A 321 -19.66 -9.62 -5.80
C LYS A 321 -19.90 -8.84 -4.51
N VAL A 322 -20.00 -7.52 -4.61
CA VAL A 322 -20.39 -6.66 -3.51
C VAL A 322 -21.91 -6.74 -3.30
N ASN A 323 -22.35 -6.94 -2.07
CA ASN A 323 -23.73 -7.14 -1.65
C ASN A 323 -24.15 -6.09 -0.60
N PRO A 324 -24.39 -4.83 -1.00
CA PRO A 324 -24.79 -3.78 -0.08
C PRO A 324 -26.27 -3.92 0.36
N PRO A 325 -26.75 -3.14 1.35
CA PRO A 325 -28.18 -2.98 1.56
C PRO A 325 -28.89 -2.47 0.28
N PRO A 326 -30.11 -2.98 -0.05
CA PRO A 326 -30.80 -4.09 0.59
C PRO A 326 -30.18 -5.44 0.24
N TYR A 327 -29.89 -6.25 1.26
CA TYR A 327 -29.11 -7.48 1.10
C TYR A 327 -29.87 -8.61 0.40
N GLU A 328 -29.17 -9.34 -0.46
CA GLU A 328 -29.58 -10.65 -0.97
C GLU A 328 -28.84 -11.75 -0.23
N ARG A 329 -29.51 -12.83 0.21
CA ARG A 329 -28.83 -13.97 0.86
C ARG A 329 -27.98 -14.75 -0.14
N CYS A 330 -26.73 -14.37 -0.31
CA CYS A 330 -25.77 -14.96 -1.26
C CYS A 330 -24.32 -14.86 -0.75
N ALA A 331 -23.41 -15.63 -1.36
CA ALA A 331 -21.98 -15.53 -1.13
C ALA A 331 -21.42 -14.23 -1.74
N GLY A 332 -20.38 -13.67 -1.12
CA GLY A 332 -19.73 -12.46 -1.60
C GLY A 332 -19.21 -11.53 -0.52
N ILE A 333 -19.04 -10.26 -0.86
CA ILE A 333 -18.51 -9.22 0.02
C ILE A 333 -19.66 -8.40 0.59
N SER A 334 -19.75 -8.29 1.90
CA SER A 334 -20.83 -7.56 2.60
C SER A 334 -20.30 -6.96 3.91
N ASP A 335 -21.18 -6.46 4.76
CA ASP A 335 -20.87 -5.95 6.11
C ASP A 335 -21.51 -6.80 7.21
N HIS A 336 -21.22 -6.48 8.47
CA HIS A 336 -21.74 -7.23 9.62
C HIS A 336 -23.27 -7.29 9.66
N LYS A 337 -23.95 -6.20 9.26
CA LYS A 337 -25.42 -6.12 9.22
C LYS A 337 -26.08 -7.14 8.29
N TYR A 338 -25.36 -7.66 7.29
CA TYR A 338 -25.81 -8.80 6.48
C TYR A 338 -26.15 -10.03 7.32
N CYS A 339 -25.36 -10.31 8.36
CA CYS A 339 -25.58 -11.44 9.26
C CYS A 339 -26.96 -11.33 9.93
N THR A 340 -27.25 -10.14 10.46
CA THR A 340 -28.54 -9.80 11.07
C THR A 340 -29.71 -9.93 10.10
N VAL A 341 -29.61 -9.35 8.90
CA VAL A 341 -30.78 -9.15 8.02
C VAL A 341 -30.99 -10.32 7.05
N ALA A 342 -29.91 -10.81 6.43
CA ALA A 342 -29.98 -11.84 5.40
C ALA A 342 -29.75 -13.25 5.94
N LEU A 343 -28.81 -13.43 6.87
CA LEU A 343 -28.59 -14.75 7.50
C LEU A 343 -29.56 -15.01 8.64
N LYS A 344 -29.99 -13.96 9.36
CA LYS A 344 -30.88 -14.04 10.54
C LYS A 344 -30.32 -14.96 11.62
N ASP A 345 -29.03 -14.86 11.85
CA ASP A 345 -28.28 -15.68 12.80
C ASP A 345 -28.38 -15.19 14.26
N GLY A 346 -29.24 -14.19 14.52
CA GLY A 346 -29.39 -13.60 15.84
C GLY A 346 -28.40 -12.49 16.16
N ASN A 347 -27.52 -12.12 15.21
CA ASN A 347 -26.70 -10.93 15.34
C ASN A 347 -27.57 -9.65 15.31
N THR A 348 -27.11 -8.59 15.97
CA THR A 348 -27.78 -7.27 16.02
C THR A 348 -26.86 -6.13 15.58
N HIS A 349 -25.64 -6.43 15.16
CA HIS A 349 -24.67 -5.45 14.69
C HIS A 349 -25.12 -4.80 13.38
N THR A 350 -24.70 -3.55 13.17
CA THR A 350 -25.22 -2.68 12.11
C THR A 350 -24.15 -1.95 11.31
N ASP A 351 -22.89 -2.18 11.65
CA ASP A 351 -21.73 -1.77 10.90
C ASP A 351 -21.72 -2.42 9.51
N VAL A 352 -21.24 -1.73 8.48
CA VAL A 352 -20.52 -0.43 8.46
C VAL A 352 -21.44 0.81 8.48
N GLY A 353 -22.74 0.61 8.69
CA GLY A 353 -23.72 1.67 8.79
C GLY A 353 -24.31 2.12 7.44
N PRO A 354 -25.42 2.88 7.47
CA PRO A 354 -26.24 3.13 6.29
C PRO A 354 -25.60 4.05 5.24
N ASN A 355 -24.59 4.83 5.61
CA ASN A 355 -23.97 5.82 4.71
C ASN A 355 -22.61 5.39 4.17
N PHE A 356 -22.18 4.14 4.41
CA PHE A 356 -20.93 3.63 3.84
C PHE A 356 -20.97 3.72 2.29
N PRO A 357 -19.89 4.17 1.63
CA PRO A 357 -19.88 4.41 0.20
C PRO A 357 -19.72 3.11 -0.61
N TRP A 358 -20.77 2.29 -0.60
CA TRP A 358 -20.81 0.98 -1.26
C TRP A 358 -20.52 1.01 -2.77
N ASP A 359 -20.93 2.06 -3.46
CA ASP A 359 -20.62 2.30 -4.87
C ASP A 359 -19.11 2.48 -5.09
N VAL A 360 -18.44 3.26 -4.24
CA VAL A 360 -16.98 3.47 -4.32
C VAL A 360 -16.23 2.17 -4.03
N PHE A 361 -16.66 1.43 -3.00
CA PHE A 361 -16.07 0.14 -2.68
C PHE A 361 -16.29 -0.89 -3.81
N ALA A 362 -17.49 -0.93 -4.41
CA ALA A 362 -17.79 -1.81 -5.53
C ALA A 362 -16.98 -1.47 -6.79
N ASP A 363 -16.77 -0.19 -7.07
CA ASP A 363 -15.90 0.25 -8.16
C ASP A 363 -14.45 -0.18 -7.92
N ASP A 364 -13.94 -0.04 -6.69
CA ASP A 364 -12.60 -0.52 -6.32
C ASP A 364 -12.47 -2.04 -6.49
N VAL A 365 -13.42 -2.82 -5.95
CA VAL A 365 -13.45 -4.29 -6.10
C VAL A 365 -13.44 -4.68 -7.57
N LYS A 366 -14.31 -4.08 -8.38
CA LYS A 366 -14.39 -4.33 -9.82
C LYS A 366 -13.07 -4.04 -10.51
N SER A 367 -12.37 -2.99 -10.08
CA SER A 367 -11.09 -2.60 -10.62
C SER A 367 -10.01 -3.66 -10.36
N PHE A 368 -9.94 -4.20 -9.13
CA PHE A 368 -8.94 -5.21 -8.76
C PHE A 368 -9.23 -6.62 -9.29
N VAL A 369 -10.49 -6.94 -9.59
CA VAL A 369 -10.86 -8.17 -10.31
C VAL A 369 -10.29 -8.18 -11.74
N GLY A 370 -10.20 -7.03 -12.41
CA GLY A 370 -9.58 -6.92 -13.74
C GLY A 370 -8.05 -7.12 -13.72
N ASP A 371 -7.41 -6.64 -12.66
CA ASP A 371 -5.94 -6.61 -12.50
C ASP A 371 -5.35 -7.97 -12.18
N THR A 372 -6.08 -8.78 -11.40
CA THR A 372 -5.71 -10.15 -11.05
C THR A 372 -5.73 -11.10 -12.25
N MET A 373 -6.32 -10.70 -13.38
CA MET A 373 -6.28 -11.38 -14.68
C MET A 373 -5.15 -10.87 -15.61
N ALA A 374 -4.75 -9.60 -15.49
CA ALA A 374 -3.68 -9.01 -16.31
C ALA A 374 -2.26 -9.36 -15.83
N GLY A 375 -2.07 -9.55 -14.52
CA GLY A 375 -0.77 -9.92 -13.92
C GLY A 375 -0.23 -11.30 -14.33
N ALA A 376 -1.06 -12.17 -14.92
CA ALA A 376 -0.65 -13.46 -15.45
C ALA A 376 -0.30 -13.44 -16.96
N SER A 377 -0.57 -12.32 -17.66
CA SER A 377 -0.49 -12.27 -19.14
C SER A 377 0.78 -11.58 -19.68
N ALA A 378 1.67 -11.08 -18.83
CA ALA A 378 2.86 -10.32 -19.24
C ALA A 378 4.13 -11.17 -19.47
N VAL A 379 4.02 -12.50 -19.46
CA VAL A 379 5.05 -13.39 -20.00
C VAL A 379 4.37 -14.27 -21.05
N VAL A 380 4.74 -14.05 -22.31
CA VAL A 380 4.38 -14.76 -23.56
C VAL A 380 3.68 -13.82 -24.55
N THR A 381 4.51 -13.08 -25.29
CA THR A 381 4.10 -12.51 -26.58
C THR A 381 3.98 -13.65 -27.59
N GLY A 382 2.73 -13.98 -27.93
CA GLY A 382 2.40 -14.87 -29.05
C GLY A 382 1.12 -15.64 -28.80
N SER A 383 0.01 -15.23 -29.44
CA SER A 383 -1.18 -16.06 -29.59
C SER A 383 -1.50 -16.24 -31.08
N PRO A 384 -2.20 -17.31 -31.51
CA PRO A 384 -2.98 -18.23 -30.66
C PRO A 384 -2.82 -19.74 -30.95
N ALA A 385 -2.96 -20.56 -29.90
CA ALA A 385 -3.61 -21.88 -29.91
C ALA A 385 -4.02 -22.24 -28.47
N PRO A 386 -5.14 -22.96 -28.23
CA PRO A 386 -5.67 -23.19 -26.89
C PRO A 386 -4.67 -23.97 -26.03
N ALA A 387 -4.36 -23.43 -24.85
CA ALA A 387 -3.30 -23.93 -23.97
C ALA A 387 -3.55 -25.38 -23.52
N ARG A 388 -2.54 -26.24 -23.75
CA ARG A 388 -2.41 -27.55 -23.11
C ARG A 388 -1.86 -27.34 -21.70
N ALA A 389 -2.41 -28.07 -20.72
CA ALA A 389 -1.88 -28.12 -19.35
C ALA A 389 -0.41 -28.59 -19.34
N LEU A 390 0.42 -27.92 -18.53
CA LEU A 390 1.83 -28.30 -18.32
C LEU A 390 1.92 -29.72 -17.76
N THR A 391 2.86 -30.49 -18.28
CA THR A 391 3.15 -31.84 -17.77
C THR A 391 3.79 -31.78 -16.38
N ALA A 392 3.69 -32.87 -15.61
CA ALA A 392 4.31 -32.96 -14.28
C ALA A 392 5.83 -32.68 -14.32
N ASP A 393 6.50 -33.10 -15.39
CA ASP A 393 7.94 -32.90 -15.58
C ASP A 393 8.29 -31.43 -15.83
N GLU A 394 7.48 -30.70 -16.61
CA GLU A 394 7.65 -29.26 -16.84
C GLU A 394 7.38 -28.44 -15.58
N GLN A 395 6.39 -28.86 -14.76
CA GLN A 395 6.15 -28.25 -13.45
C GLN A 395 7.31 -28.53 -12.49
N HIS A 396 7.87 -29.74 -12.51
CA HIS A 396 9.01 -30.14 -11.68
C HIS A 396 10.28 -29.34 -12.02
N GLU A 397 10.60 -29.15 -13.31
CA GLU A 397 11.75 -28.34 -13.75
C GLU A 397 11.62 -26.86 -13.38
N LEU A 398 10.41 -26.29 -13.47
CA LEU A 398 10.14 -24.92 -13.04
C LEU A 398 10.36 -24.75 -11.53
N LEU A 399 9.96 -25.74 -10.74
CA LEU A 399 10.14 -25.77 -9.28
C LEU A 399 11.61 -25.95 -8.88
N LEU A 400 12.37 -26.77 -9.62
CA LEU A 400 13.82 -26.93 -9.42
C LEU A 400 14.58 -25.62 -9.73
N ALA A 401 14.18 -24.90 -10.78
CA ALA A 401 14.76 -23.60 -11.12
C ALA A 401 14.49 -22.55 -10.01
N ALA A 402 13.26 -22.50 -9.48
CA ALA A 402 12.92 -21.64 -8.34
C ALA A 402 13.74 -21.97 -7.08
N ARG A 403 13.90 -23.27 -6.79
CA ARG A 403 14.69 -23.77 -5.65
C ARG A 403 16.17 -23.38 -5.73
N LYS A 404 16.75 -23.37 -6.93
CA LYS A 404 18.16 -22.99 -7.14
C LYS A 404 18.41 -21.49 -6.91
N ILE A 405 17.42 -20.65 -7.19
CA ILE A 405 17.49 -19.19 -6.96
C ILE A 405 17.31 -18.89 -5.47
N LEU A 406 16.38 -19.57 -4.80
CA LEU A 406 16.07 -19.37 -3.39
C LEU A 406 17.08 -20.03 -2.43
N GLY A 407 17.78 -21.08 -2.85
CA GLY A 407 18.82 -21.75 -2.05
C GLY A 407 20.16 -21.02 -1.98
N MET A 408 20.26 -19.80 -2.52
CA MET A 408 21.52 -19.03 -2.55
C MET A 408 21.83 -18.31 -1.22
N TRP A 409 20.87 -18.20 -0.30
CA TRP A 409 21.01 -17.41 0.93
C TRP A 409 20.29 -18.04 2.14
N PRO A 410 20.73 -17.79 3.39
CA PRO A 410 20.09 -18.31 4.60
C PRO A 410 18.67 -17.74 4.82
N SER A 411 17.69 -18.60 5.13
CA SER A 411 16.26 -18.26 5.27
C SER A 411 15.81 -18.14 6.74
N ARG A 412 14.85 -17.25 7.03
CA ARG A 412 14.19 -17.12 8.35
C ARG A 412 12.89 -17.93 8.49
N SER A 413 12.55 -18.73 7.49
CA SER A 413 11.42 -19.67 7.48
C SER A 413 11.36 -20.57 8.72
N VAL A 414 10.15 -21.01 9.10
CA VAL A 414 10.01 -22.07 10.12
C VAL A 414 10.60 -23.41 9.67
N TYR A 415 10.73 -23.63 8.35
CA TYR A 415 11.32 -24.80 7.72
C TYR A 415 12.83 -24.63 7.38
N ARG A 416 13.50 -23.59 7.89
CA ARG A 416 14.94 -23.33 7.67
C ARG A 416 15.85 -24.43 8.25
N ASP A 417 17.05 -24.58 7.69
CA ASP A 417 17.99 -25.64 8.08
C ASP A 417 19.00 -25.23 9.17
N ASP A 418 19.27 -23.94 9.34
CA ASP A 418 20.19 -23.40 10.36
C ASP A 418 19.77 -21.98 10.83
N ASP A 419 20.44 -21.46 11.87
CA ASP A 419 20.23 -20.14 12.49
C ASP A 419 21.40 -19.18 12.21
N HIS A 420 22.01 -19.21 11.02
CA HIS A 420 23.09 -18.25 10.72
C HIS A 420 22.62 -16.79 10.87
N ALA A 421 23.43 -15.96 11.54
CA ALA A 421 23.11 -14.56 11.81
C ALA A 421 23.05 -13.74 10.51
N VAL A 422 21.99 -12.95 10.36
CA VAL A 422 21.76 -12.07 9.20
C VAL A 422 21.65 -10.63 9.70
N ASP A 423 22.80 -9.98 9.87
CA ASP A 423 22.91 -8.57 10.32
C ASP A 423 23.38 -7.66 9.18
N ASP A 424 22.62 -7.62 8.08
CA ASP A 424 22.75 -6.58 7.05
C ASP A 424 21.39 -6.19 6.43
N THR A 425 21.40 -5.14 5.61
CA THR A 425 20.20 -4.53 4.98
C THR A 425 19.42 -5.49 4.08
N ILE A 426 20.07 -6.59 3.64
CA ILE A 426 19.45 -7.66 2.87
C ILE A 426 18.68 -8.61 3.81
N GLY A 427 19.14 -8.79 5.04
CA GLY A 427 18.41 -9.48 6.12
C GLY A 427 17.03 -8.91 6.45
N MET A 428 16.81 -7.60 6.25
CA MET A 428 15.48 -6.96 6.40
C MET A 428 14.56 -7.19 5.20
N LEU A 429 15.11 -7.30 3.99
CA LEU A 429 14.35 -7.68 2.77
C LEU A 429 13.87 -9.14 2.84
N LEU A 430 14.57 -9.99 3.58
CA LEU A 430 14.25 -11.42 3.76
C LEU A 430 13.08 -11.70 4.73
N ASN A 431 12.53 -10.71 5.44
CA ASN A 431 11.25 -10.89 6.16
C ASN A 431 10.07 -11.11 5.20
N ILE A 432 10.18 -10.63 3.95
CA ILE A 432 9.22 -10.87 2.87
C ILE A 432 9.38 -12.29 2.27
N ASP A 433 10.58 -12.89 2.43
CA ASP A 433 10.93 -14.20 1.85
C ASP A 433 10.55 -15.38 2.75
N ALA A 434 10.50 -15.21 4.08
CA ALA A 434 10.15 -16.29 5.01
C ALA A 434 8.75 -16.88 4.77
N SER A 435 7.73 -16.03 4.54
CA SER A 435 6.35 -16.47 4.24
C SER A 435 6.23 -17.10 2.85
N THR A 436 6.94 -16.56 1.84
CA THR A 436 6.96 -17.11 0.48
C THR A 436 7.64 -18.49 0.46
N TYR A 437 8.72 -18.65 1.22
CA TYR A 437 9.44 -19.91 1.37
C TYR A 437 8.62 -20.93 2.17
N ASP A 438 7.91 -20.52 3.23
CA ASP A 438 6.99 -21.39 3.98
C ASP A 438 5.88 -21.93 3.07
N ILE A 439 5.22 -21.04 2.29
CA ILE A 439 4.20 -21.40 1.30
C ILE A 439 4.77 -22.35 0.24
N LEU A 440 5.99 -22.11 -0.24
CA LEU A 440 6.64 -22.95 -1.23
C LEU A 440 6.93 -24.36 -0.69
N ILE A 441 7.47 -24.48 0.52
CA ILE A 441 7.77 -25.77 1.16
C ILE A 441 6.47 -26.53 1.43
N GLU A 442 5.44 -25.87 1.96
CA GLU A 442 4.14 -26.49 2.21
C GLU A 442 3.49 -26.98 0.91
N ASN A 443 3.45 -26.15 -0.14
CA ASN A 443 2.90 -26.54 -1.44
C ASN A 443 3.70 -27.68 -2.09
N GLN A 444 5.03 -27.63 -2.03
CA GLN A 444 5.88 -28.71 -2.56
C GLN A 444 5.65 -30.03 -1.84
N ALA A 445 5.50 -30.00 -0.52
CA ALA A 445 5.17 -31.20 0.25
C ALA A 445 3.77 -31.74 -0.08
N LEU A 446 2.79 -30.86 -0.27
CA LEU A 446 1.45 -31.24 -0.75
C LEU A 446 1.44 -31.77 -2.18
N MET A 447 2.49 -31.49 -2.97
CA MET A 447 2.77 -32.06 -4.29
C MET A 447 3.67 -33.31 -4.25
N GLY A 448 4.04 -33.78 -3.05
CA GLY A 448 4.80 -35.01 -2.86
C GLY A 448 6.32 -34.85 -2.96
N ASP A 449 6.86 -33.62 -2.94
CA ASP A 449 8.31 -33.42 -2.92
C ASP A 449 8.93 -34.00 -1.63
N PRO A 450 9.85 -34.97 -1.73
CA PRO A 450 10.35 -35.70 -0.56
C PRO A 450 11.23 -34.84 0.34
N VAL A 451 11.87 -33.77 -0.18
CA VAL A 451 12.74 -32.91 0.63
C VAL A 451 11.92 -31.92 1.46
N SER A 452 10.88 -31.34 0.86
CA SER A 452 9.94 -30.48 1.56
C SER A 452 9.13 -31.27 2.59
N LEU A 453 8.71 -32.50 2.27
CA LEU A 453 8.12 -33.42 3.25
C LEU A 453 9.06 -33.72 4.44
N ALA A 454 10.36 -33.94 4.19
CA ALA A 454 11.33 -34.18 5.25
C ALA A 454 11.51 -32.96 6.18
N LYS A 455 11.48 -31.74 5.64
CA LYS A 455 11.53 -30.49 6.42
C LYS A 455 10.28 -30.30 7.29
N ILE A 456 9.11 -30.60 6.74
CA ILE A 456 7.84 -30.54 7.46
C ILE A 456 7.80 -31.58 8.58
N ARG A 457 8.18 -32.84 8.30
CA ARG A 457 8.28 -33.89 9.32
C ARG A 457 9.23 -33.52 10.46
N ARG A 458 10.42 -33.00 10.11
CA ARG A 458 11.40 -32.51 11.09
C ARG A 458 10.78 -31.48 12.04
N LEU A 459 10.05 -30.50 11.51
CA LEU A 459 9.41 -29.47 12.33
C LEU A 459 8.22 -30.03 13.13
N ALA A 460 7.43 -30.93 12.56
CA ALA A 460 6.30 -31.59 13.22
C ALA A 460 6.71 -32.47 14.42
N ASP A 461 7.91 -33.07 14.34
CA ASP A 461 8.56 -33.80 15.42
C ASP A 461 9.18 -32.89 16.49
N GLY A 462 9.08 -31.56 16.33
CA GLY A 462 9.66 -30.57 17.24
C GLY A 462 11.16 -30.38 17.07
N HIS A 463 11.71 -30.68 15.90
CA HIS A 463 13.13 -30.57 15.60
C HIS A 463 13.43 -29.42 14.62
N GLY A 464 14.66 -28.92 14.69
CA GLY A 464 15.18 -27.87 13.83
C GLY A 464 14.98 -26.44 14.38
N PRO A 465 15.55 -25.45 13.69
CA PRO A 465 15.58 -24.06 14.15
C PRO A 465 14.19 -23.42 14.38
N GLY A 466 13.20 -23.75 13.54
CA GLY A 466 11.84 -23.23 13.66
C GLY A 466 11.01 -23.83 14.80
N ALA A 467 11.49 -24.89 15.45
CA ALA A 467 10.77 -25.55 16.54
C ALA A 467 10.91 -24.83 17.89
N ARG A 468 11.68 -23.74 17.95
CA ARG A 468 11.92 -22.96 19.18
C ARG A 468 11.65 -21.48 18.96
N ASN A 469 11.11 -20.84 19.99
CA ASN A 469 10.98 -19.40 20.10
C ASN A 469 12.35 -18.77 20.45
N ILE A 470 12.44 -17.44 20.34
CA ILE A 470 13.67 -16.67 20.67
C ILE A 470 14.13 -16.91 22.11
N ASP A 471 13.18 -17.15 23.03
CA ASP A 471 13.44 -17.46 24.44
C ASP A 471 13.82 -18.94 24.70
N GLY A 472 13.90 -19.76 23.65
CA GLY A 472 14.24 -21.18 23.69
C GLY A 472 13.08 -22.12 24.03
N SER A 473 11.89 -21.59 24.35
CA SER A 473 10.68 -22.38 24.55
C SER A 473 10.21 -23.04 23.24
N PRO A 474 9.46 -24.16 23.29
CA PRO A 474 8.91 -24.76 22.08
C PRO A 474 8.01 -23.79 21.32
N ASN A 475 8.22 -23.68 20.00
CA ASN A 475 7.31 -22.96 19.12
C ASN A 475 6.13 -23.88 18.78
N GLU A 476 5.16 -23.99 19.70
CA GLU A 476 4.02 -24.91 19.56
C GLU A 476 3.21 -24.64 18.30
N TRP A 477 3.09 -23.37 17.88
CA TRP A 477 2.42 -23.00 16.64
C TRP A 477 3.10 -23.59 15.40
N ALA A 478 4.42 -23.41 15.26
CA ALA A 478 5.17 -23.90 14.10
C ALA A 478 5.14 -25.43 14.02
N ILE A 479 5.22 -26.08 15.18
CA ILE A 479 5.14 -27.53 15.32
C ILE A 479 3.74 -28.03 14.92
N ASP A 480 2.67 -27.40 15.42
CA ASP A 480 1.29 -27.79 15.10
C ASP A 480 0.92 -27.51 13.65
N ARG A 481 1.37 -26.38 13.08
CA ARG A 481 1.23 -26.09 11.65
C ARG A 481 1.89 -27.17 10.80
N ALA A 482 3.12 -27.54 11.12
CA ALA A 482 3.82 -28.61 10.42
C ALA A 482 3.09 -29.95 10.51
N ARG A 483 2.49 -30.30 11.67
CA ARG A 483 1.67 -31.51 11.82
C ARG A 483 0.42 -31.49 10.94
N ILE A 484 -0.26 -30.33 10.84
CA ILE A 484 -1.44 -30.16 9.99
C ILE A 484 -1.07 -30.37 8.52
N VAL A 485 0.02 -29.74 8.06
CA VAL A 485 0.48 -29.86 6.68
C VAL A 485 0.98 -31.26 6.37
N GLN A 486 1.71 -31.90 7.30
CA GLN A 486 2.12 -33.30 7.19
C GLN A 486 0.92 -34.23 6.99
N ALA A 487 -0.09 -34.14 7.86
CA ALA A 487 -1.28 -34.97 7.78
C ALA A 487 -2.06 -34.74 6.45
N ARG A 488 -2.04 -33.52 5.92
CA ARG A 488 -2.64 -33.21 4.62
C ARG A 488 -1.83 -33.83 3.46
N ALA A 489 -0.51 -33.72 3.49
CA ALA A 489 0.36 -34.30 2.47
C ALA A 489 0.29 -35.84 2.46
N GLU A 490 0.22 -36.48 3.63
CA GLU A 490 0.06 -37.94 3.75
C GLU A 490 -1.28 -38.44 3.21
N ARG A 491 -2.38 -37.69 3.44
CA ARG A 491 -3.68 -37.97 2.82
C ARG A 491 -3.65 -37.85 1.30
N LEU A 492 -3.00 -36.82 0.77
CA LEU A 492 -2.86 -36.63 -0.68
C LEU A 492 -1.99 -37.73 -1.31
N ALA A 493 -0.89 -38.12 -0.67
CA ALA A 493 -0.05 -39.23 -1.12
C ALA A 493 -0.85 -40.55 -1.21
N ALA A 494 -1.74 -40.81 -0.25
CA ALA A 494 -2.62 -41.98 -0.28
C ALA A 494 -3.65 -41.94 -1.41
N VAL A 495 -4.14 -40.75 -1.78
CA VAL A 495 -5.11 -40.55 -2.88
C VAL A 495 -4.44 -40.66 -4.25
N PHE A 496 -3.25 -40.09 -4.41
CA PHE A 496 -2.54 -40.01 -5.68
C PHE A 496 -1.51 -41.13 -5.89
N GLY A 497 -1.39 -42.06 -4.95
CA GLY A 497 -0.50 -43.22 -5.05
C GLY A 497 0.99 -42.86 -5.03
N TRP A 498 1.35 -41.71 -4.44
CA TRP A 498 2.75 -41.30 -4.33
C TRP A 498 3.47 -42.21 -3.34
N GLN A 499 4.51 -42.89 -3.78
CA GLN A 499 5.35 -43.67 -2.88
C GLN A 499 6.20 -42.72 -2.04
N ALA A 500 6.10 -42.85 -0.72
CA ALA A 500 7.00 -42.19 0.20
C ALA A 500 8.41 -42.76 0.00
N THR A 501 9.22 -42.10 -0.82
CA THR A 501 10.65 -42.42 -0.87
C THR A 501 11.31 -41.73 0.31
N ASP A 502 11.86 -42.52 1.24
CA ASP A 502 12.71 -42.04 2.33
C ASP A 502 13.91 -41.30 1.74
N ALA A 503 13.89 -39.96 1.77
CA ALA A 503 15.06 -39.16 1.44
C ALA A 503 16.11 -39.34 2.56
N PRO A 504 17.40 -39.52 2.22
CA PRO A 504 18.44 -39.75 3.22
C PRO A 504 18.64 -38.48 4.07
N ALA A 505 18.84 -38.67 5.37
CA ALA A 505 19.15 -37.59 6.31
C ALA A 505 20.36 -36.77 5.81
N PRO A 506 20.35 -35.43 5.92
CA PRO A 506 21.50 -34.62 5.59
C PRO A 506 22.66 -35.01 6.53
N GLY A 507 23.72 -35.58 5.93
CA GLY A 507 24.95 -35.90 6.65
C GLY A 507 25.65 -34.64 7.19
N PRO A 508 26.49 -34.78 8.22
CA PRO A 508 27.17 -33.64 8.84
C PRO A 508 28.03 -32.90 7.81
N THR A 509 27.86 -31.58 7.77
CA THR A 509 28.57 -30.66 6.87
C THR A 509 30.08 -30.87 6.97
N ALA A 510 30.70 -31.17 5.83
CA ALA A 510 32.14 -31.23 5.68
C ALA A 510 32.73 -29.85 5.97
N THR A 511 33.58 -29.78 6.99
CA THR A 511 34.46 -28.64 7.28
C THR A 511 35.34 -28.35 6.06
N THR A 512 35.06 -27.24 5.36
CA THR A 512 35.93 -26.73 4.32
C THR A 512 37.20 -26.19 4.97
N LYS A 513 38.24 -27.01 4.92
CA LYS A 513 39.63 -26.62 5.15
C LYS A 513 39.97 -25.41 4.29
N SER A 514 40.54 -24.40 4.94
CA SER A 514 41.26 -23.30 4.32
C SER A 514 42.26 -23.85 3.29
N ARG A 515 42.13 -23.43 2.04
CA ARG A 515 43.17 -23.61 1.03
C ARG A 515 43.72 -22.25 0.64
N GLU A 516 44.84 -21.96 1.28
CA GLU A 516 45.90 -21.10 0.77
C GLU A 516 46.06 -21.28 -0.75
N GLN A 517 46.11 -20.17 -1.47
CA GLN A 517 47.16 -19.80 -2.43
C GLN A 517 46.58 -18.91 -3.55
N ARG A 518 46.88 -17.62 -3.47
CA ARG A 518 47.27 -16.85 -4.66
C ARG A 518 48.22 -15.71 -4.29
N THR A 519 49.50 -16.02 -4.51
CA THR A 519 50.52 -15.20 -5.20
C THR A 519 50.74 -13.73 -4.78
N GLN A 520 51.93 -13.53 -4.21
CA GLN A 520 52.70 -12.29 -4.09
C GLN A 520 52.79 -11.48 -5.40
N ILE A 521 52.89 -10.15 -5.27
CA ILE A 521 53.85 -9.22 -5.92
C ILE A 521 53.74 -7.84 -5.19
N PRO A 522 54.82 -7.03 -5.10
CA PRO A 522 55.31 -6.47 -3.83
C PRO A 522 55.04 -4.97 -3.58
N ARG A 523 55.17 -4.56 -2.31
CA ARG A 523 55.22 -3.15 -1.85
C ARG A 523 56.58 -2.49 -2.16
N PRO A 524 56.61 -1.20 -2.54
CA PRO A 524 57.83 -0.41 -2.50
C PRO A 524 58.13 0.13 -1.10
N ALA A 525 59.43 0.24 -0.83
CA ALA A 525 60.04 0.60 0.44
C ALA A 525 59.91 2.09 0.80
N ALA A 526 59.87 2.38 2.10
CA ALA A 526 60.34 3.64 2.66
C ALA A 526 61.05 3.33 3.99
N GLU A 527 62.38 3.44 3.94
CA GLU A 527 63.30 3.26 5.03
C GLU A 527 63.55 4.62 5.73
N ALA A 528 63.53 4.56 7.06
CA ALA A 528 64.25 5.37 8.04
C ALA A 528 64.39 6.90 7.89
N ALA A 529 64.10 7.65 8.97
CA ALA A 529 65.12 7.95 9.99
C ALA A 529 64.76 9.20 10.84
N ARG A 530 65.00 9.07 12.16
CA ARG A 530 65.47 10.11 13.13
C ARG A 530 64.49 11.26 13.47
N THR A 531 64.35 11.80 14.68
CA THR A 531 65.03 11.75 15.99
C THR A 531 64.16 12.49 17.02
N THR A 532 64.20 12.05 18.28
CA THR A 532 63.75 12.68 19.56
C THR A 532 64.16 14.16 19.77
N PRO A 533 63.65 14.96 20.77
CA PRO A 533 63.34 14.56 22.15
C PRO A 533 62.16 15.27 22.90
N ALA A 534 62.02 14.85 24.16
CA ALA A 534 61.03 15.19 25.19
C ALA A 534 61.07 16.60 25.81
N THR A 535 59.93 17.04 26.35
CA THR A 535 59.77 17.94 27.53
C THR A 535 58.32 17.79 28.06
N LYS A 536 58.10 17.22 29.27
CA LYS A 536 57.99 17.84 30.62
C LYS A 536 56.67 18.58 30.94
N LYS A 537 55.99 18.06 31.99
CA LYS A 537 55.26 18.72 33.11
C LYS A 537 54.08 19.62 32.72
N SER A 538 52.96 19.78 33.43
CA SER A 538 52.47 19.55 34.81
C SER A 538 50.94 19.79 34.72
N LYS A 539 50.02 19.25 35.51
CA LYS A 539 49.87 19.10 36.96
C LYS A 539 48.83 18.01 37.21
#